data_AF-A0A0M0BU12-F1
#
_entry.id   AF-A0A0M0BU12-F1
#
_cell.length_a   1.000
_cell.length_b   1.000
_cell.length_c   1.000
_cell.angle_alpha   90.00
_cell.angle_beta   90.00
_cell.angle_gamma   90.00
#
_symmetry.space_group_name_H-M   'P 1'
#
loop_
_entity.id
_entity.type
_entity.pdbx_description
1 polymer ?
#
loop_
_entity_poly.entity_id
_entity_poly.type
_entity_poly.pdbx_seq_one_letter_code
_entity_poly.pdbx_strand_id
1 'polypeptide(L)'
;GFSLDTGNLIWTTTPEPYLSVYDKWYGNCYGYGNFYTGRASGQVNCYDLETGNRLWTYDVKDPYAEILWSNNFPIEFHFIADGKVVVSYGEHSPINPTGRGAPLVVLNATTGEEIWKLSWFNNWWGGVVMIGDSIMVGMNGYDNRLYAIGKGPTAITAETTNEVIPRYTGVSIKGTVTDIAPGTKDFAVAARFPNGVPAVADEYMTDWMQYVYMQYQRPTDTMGVPVRIQVVDPAGAYAWIGTATSDAYGNYEYSFIPQMEGTYTIIATFIGSKAYWGSQTTTYLTVGPATPTVSIPPYPGYQGPSAQEVANRVIANLPADATPEQISQAVINQMPEYPEPTEIPEYTTIDLVIIVALVAVAILVVFTLYKVSKIT
;
A
#
# COMPACT_ATOMS: atom_id res chain seq x y z
N GLY A 1 19.10 -21.92 -36.83
CA GLY A 1 17.85 -21.72 -37.57
C GLY A 1 17.93 -22.33 -38.95
N PHE A 2 16.84 -22.89 -39.45
CA PHE A 2 16.69 -23.35 -40.83
C PHE A 2 15.54 -22.60 -41.49
N SER A 3 15.66 -22.30 -42.78
CA SER A 3 14.56 -21.71 -43.56
C SER A 3 13.46 -22.74 -43.74
N LEU A 4 12.21 -22.38 -43.42
CA LEU A 4 11.06 -23.24 -43.66
C LEU A 4 10.70 -23.33 -45.16
N ASP A 5 11.10 -22.35 -45.96
CA ASP A 5 10.84 -22.34 -47.42
C ASP A 5 11.83 -23.20 -48.19
N THR A 6 13.11 -23.15 -47.80
CA THR A 6 14.20 -23.78 -48.59
C THR A 6 14.89 -24.93 -47.87
N GLY A 7 14.73 -25.07 -46.56
CA GLY A 7 15.47 -26.03 -45.73
C GLY A 7 16.95 -25.67 -45.52
N ASN A 8 17.42 -24.54 -46.05
CA ASN A 8 18.81 -24.11 -45.89
C ASN A 8 19.11 -23.68 -44.45
N LEU A 9 20.31 -24.00 -43.98
CA LEU A 9 20.83 -23.48 -42.71
C LEU A 9 20.97 -21.95 -42.80
N ILE A 10 20.36 -21.23 -41.85
CA ILE A 10 20.42 -19.76 -41.77
C ILE A 10 21.51 -19.34 -40.78
N TRP A 11 21.47 -19.91 -39.57
CA TRP A 11 22.38 -19.54 -38.50
C TRP A 11 22.60 -20.70 -37.53
N THR A 12 23.72 -20.63 -36.81
CA THR A 12 24.07 -21.49 -35.67
C THR A 12 24.39 -20.59 -34.49
N THR A 13 24.24 -21.10 -33.28
CA THR A 13 24.59 -20.37 -32.06
C THR A 13 25.61 -21.16 -31.23
N THR A 14 26.19 -20.53 -30.21
CA THR A 14 27.06 -21.23 -29.27
C THR A 14 26.27 -22.32 -28.55
N PRO A 15 26.81 -23.55 -28.40
CA PRO A 15 26.10 -24.61 -27.70
C PRO A 15 25.66 -24.20 -26.30
N GLU A 16 24.44 -24.58 -25.95
CA GLU A 16 23.88 -24.49 -24.61
C GLU A 16 24.43 -25.59 -23.69
N PRO A 17 24.19 -25.52 -22.36
CA PRO A 17 24.51 -26.63 -21.47
C PRO A 17 23.92 -27.95 -21.94
N TYR A 18 24.62 -29.05 -21.67
CA TYR A 18 24.24 -30.38 -22.16
C TYR A 18 22.81 -30.81 -21.76
N LEU A 19 22.27 -30.25 -20.67
CA LEU A 19 20.90 -30.53 -20.24
C LEU A 19 19.84 -29.95 -21.19
N SER A 20 20.14 -28.88 -21.92
CA SER A 20 19.22 -28.28 -22.89
C SER A 20 18.84 -29.24 -24.03
N VAL A 21 19.59 -30.33 -24.23
CA VAL A 21 19.22 -31.35 -25.23
C VAL A 21 18.02 -32.18 -24.79
N TYR A 22 17.77 -32.26 -23.47
CA TYR A 22 16.67 -33.02 -22.90
C TYR A 22 15.42 -32.14 -22.87
N ASP A 23 14.81 -31.92 -24.03
CA ASP A 23 13.52 -31.26 -24.21
C ASP A 23 12.47 -32.24 -24.79
N LYS A 24 11.21 -32.19 -24.31
CA LYS A 24 10.09 -32.99 -24.85
C LYS A 24 8.72 -32.32 -24.55
N TRP A 25 7.79 -32.43 -25.50
CA TRP A 25 6.35 -32.07 -25.48
C TRP A 25 5.91 -30.61 -25.27
N TYR A 26 6.49 -29.83 -24.35
CA TYR A 26 6.14 -28.40 -24.14
C TYR A 26 7.40 -27.53 -24.27
N GLY A 27 8.03 -27.68 -25.43
CA GLY A 27 9.38 -27.20 -25.67
C GLY A 27 9.49 -25.70 -25.83
N ASN A 28 10.62 -25.30 -26.40
CA ASN A 28 10.97 -23.91 -26.71
C ASN A 28 9.80 -23.13 -27.33
N CYS A 29 9.65 -21.87 -26.93
CA CYS A 29 8.63 -20.98 -27.45
C CYS A 29 9.24 -19.84 -28.27
N TYR A 30 8.44 -19.16 -29.09
CA TYR A 30 8.89 -18.04 -29.91
C TYR A 30 7.84 -16.94 -29.92
N GLY A 31 8.29 -15.69 -30.01
CA GLY A 31 7.42 -14.52 -29.97
C GLY A 31 8.21 -13.22 -29.86
N TYR A 32 7.63 -12.11 -30.33
CA TYR A 32 8.27 -10.80 -30.33
C TYR A 32 9.62 -10.73 -31.06
N GLY A 33 9.80 -11.53 -32.12
CA GLY A 33 11.06 -11.63 -32.85
C GLY A 33 12.14 -12.48 -32.17
N ASN A 34 11.81 -13.13 -31.05
CA ASN A 34 12.74 -13.91 -30.26
C ASN A 34 12.38 -15.40 -30.24
N PHE A 35 13.40 -16.23 -30.04
CA PHE A 35 13.31 -17.66 -29.76
C PHE A 35 13.79 -17.94 -28.34
N TYR A 36 12.94 -18.55 -27.51
CA TYR A 36 13.24 -18.85 -26.12
C TYR A 36 13.46 -20.34 -25.95
N THR A 37 14.58 -20.70 -25.34
CA THR A 37 14.95 -22.10 -25.08
C THR A 37 15.25 -22.36 -23.63
N GLY A 38 15.33 -23.63 -23.24
CA GLY A 38 15.75 -24.02 -21.90
C GLY A 38 15.37 -25.44 -21.52
N ARG A 39 14.40 -25.56 -20.62
CA ARG A 39 13.83 -26.83 -20.12
C ARG A 39 14.71 -27.49 -19.06
N ALA A 40 15.34 -28.64 -19.33
CA ALA A 40 15.99 -29.42 -18.28
C ALA A 40 17.26 -28.76 -17.71
N SER A 41 17.83 -27.78 -18.43
CA SER A 41 18.91 -26.93 -17.91
C SER A 41 18.45 -25.93 -16.84
N GLY A 42 17.15 -25.63 -16.79
CA GLY A 42 16.60 -24.57 -15.93
C GLY A 42 17.08 -23.16 -16.27
N GLN A 43 17.67 -22.98 -17.46
CA GLN A 43 18.09 -21.69 -17.98
C GLN A 43 17.13 -21.26 -19.09
N VAL A 44 16.48 -20.12 -18.93
CA VAL A 44 15.72 -19.49 -20.01
C VAL A 44 16.72 -18.71 -20.86
N ASN A 45 17.01 -19.16 -22.07
CA ASN A 45 17.84 -18.44 -23.02
C ASN A 45 16.97 -17.77 -24.06
N CYS A 46 17.28 -16.53 -24.43
CA CYS A 46 16.61 -15.81 -25.49
C CYS A 46 17.57 -15.53 -26.63
N TYR A 47 17.15 -15.86 -27.84
CA TYR A 47 17.87 -15.59 -29.07
C TYR A 47 17.05 -14.70 -29.98
N ASP A 48 17.72 -13.80 -30.67
CA ASP A 48 17.16 -13.15 -31.84
C ASP A 48 16.84 -14.21 -32.90
N LEU A 49 15.58 -14.27 -33.33
CA LEU A 49 15.08 -15.36 -34.18
C LEU A 49 15.69 -15.34 -35.59
N GLU A 50 16.04 -14.16 -36.09
CA GLU A 50 16.58 -13.96 -37.45
C GLU A 50 18.07 -14.29 -37.53
N THR A 51 18.83 -13.99 -36.47
CA THR A 51 20.30 -14.06 -36.46
C THR A 51 20.85 -15.22 -35.64
N GLY A 52 20.09 -15.72 -34.66
CA GLY A 52 20.57 -16.73 -33.70
C GLY A 52 21.48 -16.19 -32.60
N ASN A 53 21.62 -14.87 -32.51
CA ASN A 53 22.42 -14.22 -31.46
C ASN A 53 21.70 -14.32 -30.12
N ARG A 54 22.41 -14.76 -29.07
CA ARG A 54 21.86 -14.79 -27.71
C ARG A 54 21.75 -13.36 -27.17
N LEU A 55 20.54 -12.96 -26.80
CA LEU A 55 20.23 -11.65 -26.27
C LEU A 55 20.38 -11.60 -24.75
N TRP A 56 19.85 -12.62 -24.07
CA TRP A 56 19.92 -12.74 -22.61
C TRP A 56 19.74 -14.18 -22.14
N THR A 57 20.08 -14.42 -20.87
CA THR A 57 19.85 -15.68 -20.15
C THR A 57 19.32 -15.38 -18.74
N TYR A 58 18.37 -16.18 -18.27
CA TYR A 58 17.86 -16.14 -16.90
C TYR A 58 17.96 -17.54 -16.26
N ASP A 59 18.58 -17.63 -15.08
CA ASP A 59 18.70 -18.87 -14.32
C ASP A 59 17.53 -19.04 -13.34
N VAL A 60 16.74 -20.11 -13.49
CA VAL A 60 15.73 -20.51 -12.50
C VAL A 60 16.40 -21.28 -11.37
N LYS A 61 17.20 -20.58 -10.57
CA LYS A 61 18.09 -21.18 -9.58
C LYS A 61 17.36 -22.04 -8.56
N ASP A 62 17.94 -23.20 -8.28
CA ASP A 62 17.61 -24.03 -7.14
C ASP A 62 18.56 -23.67 -5.98
N PRO A 63 18.11 -22.91 -4.97
CA PRO A 63 18.96 -22.44 -3.89
C PRO A 63 19.41 -23.56 -2.94
N TYR A 64 18.78 -24.73 -3.01
CA TYR A 64 19.00 -25.84 -2.08
C TYR A 64 19.68 -27.05 -2.73
N ALA A 65 19.96 -26.98 -4.04
CA ALA A 65 20.55 -28.07 -4.82
C ALA A 65 19.80 -29.40 -4.66
N GLU A 66 18.47 -29.32 -4.67
CA GLU A 66 17.55 -30.45 -4.61
C GLU A 66 17.43 -31.16 -5.96
N ILE A 67 17.68 -30.44 -7.06
CA ILE A 67 17.85 -31.02 -8.38
C ILE A 67 19.27 -31.56 -8.53
N LEU A 68 19.43 -32.88 -8.38
CA LEU A 68 20.76 -33.52 -8.30
C LEU A 68 21.61 -33.43 -9.58
N TRP A 69 21.01 -33.01 -10.70
CA TRP A 69 21.68 -32.90 -12.00
C TRP A 69 21.82 -31.45 -12.48
N SER A 70 21.32 -30.44 -11.77
CA SER A 70 21.35 -29.04 -12.19
C SER A 70 21.38 -28.10 -11.00
N ASN A 71 22.01 -26.93 -11.15
CA ASN A 71 21.91 -25.84 -10.17
C ASN A 71 20.59 -25.05 -10.31
N ASN A 72 19.74 -25.42 -11.26
CA ASN A 72 18.48 -24.76 -11.59
C ASN A 72 17.33 -25.78 -11.59
N PHE A 73 16.13 -25.31 -11.28
CA PHE A 73 14.91 -26.08 -11.48
C PHE A 73 14.67 -26.33 -12.98
N PRO A 74 14.37 -27.57 -13.40
CA PRO A 74 13.89 -27.86 -14.76
C PRO A 74 12.63 -27.05 -15.07
N ILE A 75 12.61 -26.33 -16.18
CA ILE A 75 11.50 -25.41 -16.49
C ILE A 75 10.52 -25.99 -17.51
N GLU A 76 9.30 -25.51 -17.44
CA GLU A 76 8.28 -25.66 -18.46
C GLU A 76 7.82 -24.28 -18.94
N PHE A 77 7.66 -24.13 -20.25
CA PHE A 77 7.09 -22.92 -20.85
C PHE A 77 5.57 -23.02 -20.86
N HIS A 78 4.90 -21.93 -20.49
CA HIS A 78 3.45 -21.87 -20.42
C HIS A 78 2.85 -21.07 -21.56
N PHE A 79 3.06 -19.75 -21.53
CA PHE A 79 2.56 -18.84 -22.56
C PHE A 79 3.45 -17.61 -22.69
N ILE A 80 3.26 -16.91 -23.81
CA ILE A 80 3.84 -15.60 -24.08
C ILE A 80 2.68 -14.65 -24.36
N ALA A 81 2.63 -13.53 -23.63
CA ALA A 81 1.59 -12.50 -23.81
C ALA A 81 2.07 -11.15 -23.25
N ASP A 82 1.62 -10.05 -23.85
CA ASP A 82 1.87 -8.68 -23.37
C ASP A 82 3.35 -8.38 -23.03
N GLY A 83 4.27 -8.77 -23.92
CA GLY A 83 5.71 -8.59 -23.76
C GLY A 83 6.34 -9.44 -22.64
N LYS A 84 5.67 -10.51 -22.20
CA LYS A 84 6.11 -11.39 -21.11
C LYS A 84 6.23 -12.84 -21.56
N VAL A 85 7.16 -13.58 -20.97
CA VAL A 85 7.26 -15.04 -21.06
C VAL A 85 7.07 -15.63 -19.67
N VAL A 86 6.24 -16.67 -19.58
CA VAL A 86 5.92 -17.33 -18.31
C VAL A 86 6.45 -18.74 -18.33
N VAL A 87 7.24 -19.07 -17.30
CA VAL A 87 7.82 -20.40 -17.09
C VAL A 87 7.58 -20.83 -15.65
N SER A 88 7.63 -22.13 -15.37
CA SER A 88 7.71 -22.60 -13.98
C SER A 88 8.62 -23.80 -13.86
N TYR A 89 8.97 -24.19 -12.63
CA TYR A 89 9.42 -25.55 -12.38
C TYR A 89 8.36 -26.53 -12.91
N GLY A 90 8.78 -27.45 -13.78
CA GLY A 90 7.91 -28.44 -14.40
C GLY A 90 8.68 -29.71 -14.74
N GLU A 91 8.18 -30.86 -14.32
CA GLU A 91 8.87 -32.14 -14.46
C GLU A 91 7.90 -33.29 -14.76
N HIS A 92 8.29 -34.19 -15.68
CA HIS A 92 7.48 -35.37 -16.07
C HIS A 92 7.33 -36.36 -14.92
N SER A 93 8.45 -36.57 -14.22
CA SER A 93 8.60 -37.55 -13.15
C SER A 93 9.38 -36.89 -12.02
N PRO A 94 8.72 -36.00 -11.26
CA PRO A 94 9.38 -35.24 -10.21
C PRO A 94 9.91 -36.16 -9.11
N ILE A 95 11.02 -35.76 -8.50
CA ILE A 95 11.44 -36.32 -7.22
C ILE A 95 10.40 -35.98 -6.14
N ASN A 96 10.25 -36.86 -5.16
CA ASN A 96 9.35 -36.65 -4.02
C ASN A 96 10.13 -36.79 -2.70
N PRO A 97 10.11 -35.77 -1.82
CA PRO A 97 9.41 -34.49 -1.95
C PRO A 97 9.93 -33.66 -3.14
N THR A 98 9.06 -32.84 -3.73
CA THR A 98 9.43 -31.94 -4.83
C THR A 98 10.33 -30.82 -4.30
N GLY A 99 11.15 -30.23 -5.18
CA GLY A 99 12.05 -29.13 -4.79
C GLY A 99 11.27 -27.99 -4.14
N ARG A 100 11.77 -27.42 -3.06
CA ARG A 100 11.06 -26.46 -2.20
C ARG A 100 11.17 -25.05 -2.75
N GLY A 101 10.04 -24.35 -2.79
CA GLY A 101 9.99 -22.95 -3.24
C GLY A 101 10.35 -22.76 -4.70
N ALA A 102 10.24 -23.82 -5.50
CA ALA A 102 10.43 -23.75 -6.93
C ALA A 102 9.41 -22.77 -7.53
N PRO A 103 9.80 -21.91 -8.48
CA PRO A 103 8.95 -20.80 -8.88
C PRO A 103 8.19 -21.07 -10.18
N LEU A 104 7.02 -20.45 -10.31
CA LEU A 104 6.55 -19.87 -11.56
C LEU A 104 7.14 -18.46 -11.64
N VAL A 105 7.77 -18.15 -12.77
CA VAL A 105 8.47 -16.89 -13.01
C VAL A 105 7.86 -16.23 -14.24
N VAL A 106 7.58 -14.93 -14.10
CA VAL A 106 7.17 -14.08 -15.22
C VAL A 106 8.32 -13.15 -15.55
N LEU A 107 8.85 -13.30 -16.76
CA LEU A 107 9.99 -12.54 -17.26
C LEU A 107 9.54 -11.53 -18.31
N ASN A 108 10.22 -10.38 -18.36
CA ASN A 108 10.15 -9.50 -19.51
C ASN A 108 10.75 -10.23 -20.73
N ALA A 109 9.97 -10.36 -21.79
CA ALA A 109 10.34 -11.15 -22.96
C ALA A 109 11.51 -10.53 -23.76
N THR A 110 11.72 -9.21 -23.65
CA THR A 110 12.81 -8.51 -24.34
C THR A 110 14.08 -8.44 -23.52
N THR A 111 13.99 -8.24 -22.19
CA THR A 111 15.17 -8.02 -21.34
C THR A 111 15.58 -9.23 -20.51
N GLY A 112 14.69 -10.20 -20.30
CA GLY A 112 14.92 -11.33 -19.40
C GLY A 112 14.81 -10.99 -17.91
N GLU A 113 14.40 -9.76 -17.57
CA GLU A 113 14.24 -9.33 -16.18
C GLU A 113 13.02 -9.99 -15.51
N GLU A 114 13.19 -10.45 -14.28
CA GLU A 114 12.10 -10.95 -13.44
C GLU A 114 11.11 -9.82 -13.14
N ILE A 115 9.84 -10.01 -13.51
CA ILE A 115 8.75 -9.08 -13.18
C ILE A 115 8.15 -9.46 -11.84
N TRP A 116 7.85 -10.74 -11.66
CA TRP A 116 7.45 -11.34 -10.39
C TRP A 116 7.55 -12.87 -10.49
N LYS A 117 7.49 -13.52 -9.33
CA LYS A 117 7.41 -14.98 -9.20
C LYS A 117 6.45 -15.41 -8.09
N LEU A 118 6.08 -16.67 -8.10
CA LEU A 118 5.19 -17.31 -7.15
C LEU A 118 5.65 -18.74 -6.89
N SER A 119 5.57 -19.25 -5.66
CA SER A 119 5.87 -20.66 -5.37
C SER A 119 4.89 -21.56 -6.12
N TRP A 120 5.44 -22.30 -7.07
CA TRP A 120 4.66 -23.06 -8.02
C TRP A 120 5.45 -24.24 -8.56
N PHE A 121 4.87 -25.42 -8.40
CA PHE A 121 5.33 -26.62 -9.07
C PHE A 121 4.29 -27.04 -10.10
N ASN A 122 4.66 -27.10 -11.38
CA ASN A 122 3.76 -27.65 -12.39
C ASN A 122 4.01 -29.14 -12.57
N ASN A 123 3.03 -29.97 -12.24
CA ASN A 123 3.04 -31.37 -12.63
C ASN A 123 2.64 -31.46 -14.10
N TRP A 124 3.44 -32.14 -14.92
CA TRP A 124 3.17 -32.30 -16.35
C TRP A 124 1.81 -32.90 -16.70
N TRP A 125 1.27 -33.72 -15.81
CA TRP A 125 -0.06 -34.30 -15.98
C TRP A 125 -1.19 -33.34 -15.60
N GLY A 126 -0.87 -32.21 -14.97
CA GLY A 126 -1.76 -31.11 -14.66
C GLY A 126 -2.00 -30.11 -15.80
N GLY A 127 -1.28 -30.27 -16.92
CA GLY A 127 -1.34 -29.35 -18.06
C GLY A 127 -0.48 -28.09 -17.85
N VAL A 128 -0.57 -27.16 -18.80
CA VAL A 128 0.14 -25.87 -18.75
C VAL A 128 -0.70 -24.79 -18.07
N VAL A 129 -0.05 -23.76 -17.55
CA VAL A 129 -0.73 -22.52 -17.16
C VAL A 129 -1.20 -21.83 -18.44
N MET A 130 -2.46 -21.42 -18.46
CA MET A 130 -3.05 -20.71 -19.59
C MET A 130 -3.45 -19.31 -19.18
N ILE A 131 -3.60 -18.40 -20.14
CA ILE A 131 -4.08 -17.05 -19.91
C ILE A 131 -5.24 -16.72 -20.86
N GLY A 132 -6.27 -16.08 -20.32
CA GLY A 132 -7.39 -15.51 -21.07
C GLY A 132 -7.99 -14.36 -20.29
N ASP A 133 -8.46 -13.30 -20.96
CA ASP A 133 -9.03 -12.11 -20.32
C ASP A 133 -8.16 -11.50 -19.20
N SER A 134 -6.83 -11.56 -19.36
CA SER A 134 -5.83 -11.14 -18.37
C SER A 134 -5.85 -11.90 -17.03
N ILE A 135 -6.38 -13.12 -17.03
CA ILE A 135 -6.40 -14.04 -15.90
C ILE A 135 -5.62 -15.30 -16.27
N MET A 136 -4.58 -15.60 -15.50
CA MET A 136 -3.84 -16.86 -15.61
C MET A 136 -4.55 -17.95 -14.84
N VAL A 137 -4.64 -19.14 -15.40
CA VAL A 137 -5.19 -20.32 -14.72
C VAL A 137 -4.23 -21.48 -14.86
N GLY A 138 -3.94 -22.16 -13.75
CA GLY A 138 -3.10 -23.35 -13.74
C GLY A 138 -3.22 -24.13 -12.45
N MET A 139 -2.69 -25.35 -12.45
CA MET A 139 -2.63 -26.20 -11.26
C MET A 139 -1.28 -26.04 -10.56
N ASN A 140 -1.30 -25.73 -9.26
CA ASN A 140 -0.11 -25.80 -8.44
C ASN A 140 -0.01 -27.19 -7.81
N GLY A 141 1.04 -27.93 -8.16
CA GLY A 141 1.29 -29.29 -7.71
C GLY A 141 1.73 -29.41 -6.25
N TYR A 142 2.12 -28.32 -5.58
CA TYR A 142 2.46 -28.38 -4.15
C TYR A 142 1.24 -28.71 -3.27
N ASP A 143 0.08 -28.17 -3.62
CA ASP A 143 -1.16 -28.40 -2.87
C ASP A 143 -2.30 -28.97 -3.72
N ASN A 144 -2.02 -29.27 -4.99
CA ASN A 144 -2.93 -29.81 -5.99
C ASN A 144 -4.21 -28.98 -6.19
N ARG A 145 -4.08 -27.64 -6.13
CA ARG A 145 -5.19 -26.72 -6.40
C ARG A 145 -5.05 -26.03 -7.74
N LEU A 146 -6.20 -25.72 -8.34
CA LEU A 146 -6.29 -24.79 -9.46
C LEU A 146 -6.35 -23.36 -8.92
N TYR A 147 -5.49 -22.51 -9.45
CA TYR A 147 -5.46 -21.08 -9.14
C TYR A 147 -5.87 -20.28 -10.36
N ALA A 148 -6.65 -19.23 -10.13
CA ALA A 148 -6.89 -18.17 -11.10
C ALA A 148 -6.26 -16.88 -10.57
N ILE A 149 -5.28 -16.33 -11.30
CA ILE A 149 -4.46 -15.20 -10.89
C ILE A 149 -4.66 -14.05 -11.89
N GLY A 150 -5.14 -12.92 -11.39
CA GLY A 150 -5.37 -11.73 -12.20
C GLY A 150 -5.64 -10.52 -11.30
N LYS A 151 -5.99 -9.40 -11.91
CA LYS A 151 -6.26 -8.15 -11.19
C LYS A 151 -7.55 -8.25 -10.37
N GLY A 152 -7.46 -8.07 -9.05
CA GLY A 152 -8.57 -8.27 -8.11
C GLY A 152 -9.45 -7.01 -7.91
N PRO A 153 -10.79 -7.14 -7.81
CA PRO A 153 -11.66 -6.03 -7.40
C PRO A 153 -11.50 -5.69 -5.91
N THR A 154 -11.73 -4.44 -5.53
CA THR A 154 -11.68 -3.98 -4.13
C THR A 154 -12.99 -3.35 -3.67
N ALA A 155 -13.22 -3.36 -2.35
CA ALA A 155 -14.23 -2.56 -1.69
C ALA A 155 -13.57 -1.58 -0.71
N ILE A 156 -14.14 -0.37 -0.61
CA ILE A 156 -13.68 0.66 0.32
C ILE A 156 -14.85 1.14 1.19
N THR A 157 -14.60 1.36 2.47
CA THR A 157 -15.55 1.95 3.43
C THR A 157 -15.01 3.27 3.95
N ALA A 158 -15.88 4.19 4.35
CA ALA A 158 -15.50 5.44 4.99
C ALA A 158 -16.57 5.83 6.03
N GLU A 159 -16.13 6.15 7.22
CA GLU A 159 -16.95 6.50 8.37
C GLU A 159 -16.39 7.74 9.05
N THR A 160 -17.30 8.56 9.57
CA THR A 160 -17.01 9.73 10.40
C THR A 160 -17.84 9.66 11.67
N THR A 161 -17.61 10.56 12.62
CA THR A 161 -18.47 10.68 13.81
C THR A 161 -19.91 11.04 13.40
N ASN A 162 -20.89 10.32 13.95
CA ASN A 162 -22.33 10.56 13.69
C ASN A 162 -22.88 11.80 14.42
N GLU A 163 -22.07 12.44 15.27
CA GLU A 163 -22.46 13.64 16.01
C GLU A 163 -22.12 14.90 15.21
N VAL A 164 -22.93 15.94 15.40
CA VAL A 164 -22.63 17.28 14.86
C VAL A 164 -21.40 17.82 15.59
N ILE A 165 -20.29 17.96 14.88
CA ILE A 165 -19.05 18.45 15.47
C ILE A 165 -18.93 19.96 15.33
N PRO A 166 -18.37 20.69 16.32
CA PRO A 166 -18.08 22.11 16.15
C PRO A 166 -17.02 22.32 15.07
N ARG A 167 -17.18 23.33 14.20
CA ARG A 167 -16.10 23.75 13.30
C ARG A 167 -14.81 24.06 14.08
N TYR A 168 -13.67 23.89 13.42
CA TYR A 168 -12.32 23.97 14.00
C TYR A 168 -11.96 22.86 14.99
N THR A 169 -12.82 21.83 15.14
CA THR A 169 -12.51 20.63 15.92
C THR A 169 -11.96 19.53 15.00
N GLY A 170 -10.90 18.86 15.42
CA GLY A 170 -10.35 17.73 14.67
C GLY A 170 -11.32 16.54 14.64
N VAL A 171 -11.56 16.01 13.45
CA VAL A 171 -12.34 14.79 13.21
C VAL A 171 -11.46 13.72 12.57
N SER A 172 -11.80 12.48 12.85
CA SER A 172 -11.18 11.31 12.23
C SER A 172 -12.12 10.73 11.18
N ILE A 173 -11.60 10.57 9.97
CA ILE A 173 -12.21 9.82 8.88
C ILE A 173 -11.55 8.44 8.88
N LYS A 174 -12.32 7.39 9.12
CA LYS A 174 -11.82 6.01 9.23
C LYS A 174 -12.44 5.14 8.16
N GLY A 175 -11.77 4.07 7.78
CA GLY A 175 -12.32 3.15 6.81
C GLY A 175 -11.44 1.94 6.58
N THR A 176 -11.86 1.11 5.64
CA THR A 176 -11.15 -0.11 5.24
C THR A 176 -11.03 -0.21 3.73
N VAL A 177 -9.99 -0.89 3.24
CA VAL A 177 -9.87 -1.34 1.85
C VAL A 177 -9.64 -2.85 1.84
N THR A 178 -10.59 -3.59 1.25
CA THR A 178 -10.57 -5.06 1.20
C THR A 178 -10.55 -5.58 -0.23
N ASP A 179 -9.86 -6.70 -0.42
CA ASP A 179 -9.95 -7.54 -1.60
C ASP A 179 -11.28 -8.29 -1.60
N ILE A 180 -12.03 -8.16 -2.70
CA ILE A 180 -13.31 -8.84 -2.91
C ILE A 180 -13.27 -9.79 -4.12
N ALA A 181 -12.08 -10.26 -4.49
CA ALA A 181 -11.92 -11.32 -5.48
C ALA A 181 -12.76 -12.56 -5.12
N PRO A 182 -13.28 -13.32 -6.10
CA PRO A 182 -14.17 -14.45 -5.83
C PRO A 182 -13.61 -15.47 -4.81
N GLY A 183 -12.30 -15.72 -4.85
CA GLY A 183 -11.63 -16.65 -3.93
C GLY A 183 -11.65 -16.22 -2.45
N THR A 184 -11.93 -14.95 -2.14
CA THR A 184 -12.06 -14.51 -0.73
C THR A 184 -13.33 -15.04 -0.05
N LYS A 185 -14.29 -15.53 -0.84
CA LYS A 185 -15.54 -16.14 -0.35
C LYS A 185 -15.40 -17.61 0.02
N ASP A 186 -14.30 -18.26 -0.36
CA ASP A 186 -14.05 -19.65 0.04
C ASP A 186 -13.96 -19.76 1.56
N PHE A 187 -14.63 -20.76 2.13
CA PHE A 187 -14.75 -20.90 3.59
C PHE A 187 -13.39 -20.89 4.30
N ALA A 188 -12.39 -21.57 3.74
CA ALA A 188 -11.05 -21.63 4.33
C ALA A 188 -10.37 -20.25 4.41
N VAL A 189 -10.67 -19.35 3.47
CA VAL A 189 -10.18 -17.97 3.46
C VAL A 189 -11.05 -17.11 4.38
N ALA A 190 -12.37 -17.11 4.19
CA ALA A 190 -13.30 -16.31 4.98
C ALA A 190 -13.21 -16.61 6.49
N ALA A 191 -13.00 -17.87 6.90
CA ALA A 191 -12.82 -18.24 8.30
C ALA A 191 -11.52 -17.70 8.92
N ARG A 192 -10.47 -17.49 8.12
CA ARG A 192 -9.19 -16.89 8.56
C ARG A 192 -9.23 -15.37 8.54
N PHE A 193 -10.08 -14.80 7.69
CA PHE A 193 -10.24 -13.36 7.48
C PHE A 193 -11.70 -12.95 7.73
N PRO A 194 -12.21 -13.04 8.98
CA PRO A 194 -13.62 -12.79 9.28
C PRO A 194 -14.08 -11.36 8.95
N ASN A 195 -13.14 -10.42 8.85
CA ASN A 195 -13.39 -9.02 8.49
C ASN A 195 -13.03 -8.71 7.03
N GLY A 196 -12.83 -9.74 6.21
CA GLY A 196 -12.36 -9.62 4.82
C GLY A 196 -10.83 -9.67 4.69
N VAL A 197 -10.36 -10.01 3.49
CA VAL A 197 -8.94 -9.99 3.15
C VAL A 197 -8.54 -8.55 2.84
N PRO A 198 -7.55 -7.94 3.53
CA PRO A 198 -7.11 -6.59 3.21
C PRO A 198 -6.43 -6.50 1.85
N ALA A 199 -6.67 -5.39 1.15
CA ALA A 199 -5.88 -5.03 -0.03
C ALA A 199 -4.51 -4.50 0.40
N VAL A 200 -3.44 -5.03 -0.20
CA VAL A 200 -2.04 -4.72 0.15
C VAL A 200 -1.30 -4.03 -0.98
N ALA A 201 -0.22 -3.30 -0.68
CA ALA A 201 0.60 -2.68 -1.73
C ALA A 201 1.25 -3.74 -2.65
N ASP A 202 1.51 -3.35 -3.90
CA ASP A 202 2.02 -4.25 -4.95
C ASP A 202 3.36 -4.92 -4.55
N GLU A 203 4.20 -4.26 -3.76
CA GLU A 203 5.49 -4.78 -3.29
C GLU A 203 5.37 -5.96 -2.30
N TYR A 204 4.22 -6.13 -1.64
CA TYR A 204 3.94 -7.24 -0.72
C TYR A 204 3.07 -8.33 -1.34
N MET A 205 2.69 -8.19 -2.62
CA MET A 205 1.63 -8.99 -3.24
C MET A 205 1.93 -10.49 -3.25
N THR A 206 3.14 -10.89 -3.64
CA THR A 206 3.52 -12.31 -3.72
C THR A 206 3.42 -12.99 -2.36
N ASP A 207 4.06 -12.44 -1.34
CA ASP A 207 4.09 -13.07 -0.02
C ASP A 207 2.70 -13.05 0.65
N TRP A 208 1.95 -11.97 0.45
CA TRP A 208 0.57 -11.87 0.92
C TRP A 208 -0.34 -12.93 0.29
N MET A 209 -0.30 -13.10 -1.04
CA MET A 209 -1.16 -14.08 -1.72
C MET A 209 -0.76 -15.52 -1.43
N GLN A 210 0.53 -15.79 -1.22
CA GLN A 210 0.98 -17.10 -0.74
C GLN A 210 0.48 -17.39 0.68
N TYR A 211 0.44 -16.40 1.58
CA TYR A 211 -0.14 -16.54 2.90
C TYR A 211 -1.66 -16.78 2.85
N VAL A 212 -2.38 -16.02 2.02
CA VAL A 212 -3.84 -16.14 1.90
C VAL A 212 -4.23 -17.48 1.30
N TYR A 213 -3.61 -17.88 0.17
CA TYR A 213 -4.10 -18.99 -0.65
C TYR A 213 -3.19 -20.24 -0.70
N MET A 214 -1.93 -20.15 -0.28
CA MET A 214 -0.93 -21.23 -0.44
C MET A 214 -0.34 -21.73 0.89
N GLN A 215 -0.96 -21.40 2.03
CA GLN A 215 -0.56 -21.85 3.36
C GLN A 215 0.86 -21.45 3.80
N TYR A 216 1.42 -20.38 3.22
CA TYR A 216 2.68 -19.82 3.70
C TYR A 216 2.51 -19.09 5.03
N GLN A 217 3.61 -18.72 5.67
CA GLN A 217 3.60 -17.90 6.88
C GLN A 217 3.10 -16.48 6.59
N ARG A 218 2.42 -15.86 7.55
CA ARG A 218 2.01 -14.45 7.46
C ARG A 218 3.25 -13.55 7.40
N PRO A 219 3.38 -12.65 6.42
CA PRO A 219 4.47 -11.67 6.41
C PRO A 219 4.30 -10.67 7.56
N THR A 220 5.41 -10.13 8.08
CA THR A 220 5.43 -9.29 9.29
C THR A 220 5.39 -7.79 9.00
N ASP A 221 5.67 -7.39 7.77
CA ASP A 221 5.93 -6.01 7.33
C ASP A 221 4.98 -5.56 6.22
N THR A 222 3.93 -6.33 5.93
CA THR A 222 2.93 -5.98 4.90
C THR A 222 2.26 -4.65 5.21
N MET A 223 2.23 -3.77 4.21
CA MET A 223 1.46 -2.53 4.25
C MET A 223 0.29 -2.57 3.26
N GLY A 224 -0.75 -1.79 3.57
CA GLY A 224 -1.92 -1.61 2.74
C GLY A 224 -1.69 -0.66 1.56
N VAL A 225 -2.77 -0.11 1.03
CA VAL A 225 -2.79 0.72 -0.18
C VAL A 225 -3.05 2.20 0.15
N PRO A 226 -2.63 3.14 -0.70
CA PRO A 226 -2.94 4.55 -0.51
C PRO A 226 -4.41 4.87 -0.82
N VAL A 227 -5.06 5.59 0.09
CA VAL A 227 -6.44 6.07 0.00
C VAL A 227 -6.43 7.59 -0.08
N ARG A 228 -6.93 8.13 -1.19
CA ARG A 228 -7.12 9.57 -1.37
C ARG A 228 -8.38 10.00 -0.64
N ILE A 229 -8.27 11.04 0.16
CA ILE A 229 -9.38 11.66 0.88
C ILE A 229 -9.66 13.03 0.28
N GLN A 230 -10.88 13.21 -0.20
CA GLN A 230 -11.38 14.46 -0.77
C GLN A 230 -12.65 14.87 -0.05
N VAL A 231 -12.98 16.15 -0.15
CA VAL A 231 -14.21 16.71 0.41
C VAL A 231 -14.92 17.59 -0.61
N VAL A 232 -16.25 17.61 -0.53
CA VAL A 232 -17.07 18.71 -1.05
C VAL A 232 -17.56 19.48 0.15
N ASP A 233 -17.20 20.76 0.24
CA ASP A 233 -17.59 21.61 1.35
C ASP A 233 -19.07 22.06 1.25
N PRO A 234 -19.64 22.68 2.30
CA PRO A 234 -21.03 23.14 2.27
C PRO A 234 -21.35 24.19 1.20
N ALA A 235 -20.33 24.87 0.64
CA ALA A 235 -20.48 25.80 -0.48
C ALA A 235 -20.41 25.10 -1.86
N GLY A 236 -20.19 23.79 -1.88
CA GLY A 236 -20.07 22.97 -3.09
C GLY A 236 -18.67 22.93 -3.68
N ALA A 237 -17.65 23.47 -3.00
CA ALA A 237 -16.28 23.44 -3.50
C ALA A 237 -15.64 22.07 -3.24
N TYR A 238 -15.01 21.50 -4.27
CA TYR A 238 -14.29 20.23 -4.20
C TYR A 238 -12.82 20.48 -3.84
N ALA A 239 -12.29 19.74 -2.86
CA ALA A 239 -10.90 19.81 -2.46
C ALA A 239 -10.31 18.42 -2.14
N TRP A 240 -9.07 18.19 -2.59
CA TRP A 240 -8.26 17.08 -2.08
C TRP A 240 -7.59 17.52 -0.78
N ILE A 241 -7.83 16.77 0.31
CA ILE A 241 -7.30 17.13 1.63
C ILE A 241 -6.08 16.30 2.01
N GLY A 242 -5.94 15.07 1.49
CA GLY A 242 -4.72 14.30 1.66
C GLY A 242 -4.84 12.83 1.25
N THR A 243 -3.83 12.05 1.64
CA THR A 243 -3.78 10.61 1.39
C THR A 243 -3.44 9.92 2.70
N ALA A 244 -4.20 8.88 3.05
CA ALA A 244 -3.87 7.94 4.13
C ALA A 244 -3.39 6.63 3.51
N THR A 245 -2.49 5.90 4.17
CA THR A 245 -2.10 4.54 3.75
C THR A 245 -2.80 3.54 4.66
N SER A 246 -3.46 2.52 4.10
CA SER A 246 -4.04 1.47 4.94
C SER A 246 -2.97 0.59 5.58
N ASP A 247 -3.28 0.03 6.74
CA ASP A 247 -2.40 -0.89 7.46
C ASP A 247 -2.49 -2.33 6.91
N ALA A 248 -1.74 -3.25 7.51
CA ALA A 248 -1.74 -4.68 7.19
C ALA A 248 -3.10 -5.40 7.38
N TYR A 249 -4.07 -4.72 8.00
CA TYR A 249 -5.43 -5.20 8.23
C TYR A 249 -6.44 -4.46 7.35
N GLY A 250 -5.97 -3.59 6.44
CA GLY A 250 -6.76 -2.85 5.49
C GLY A 250 -7.40 -1.60 6.07
N ASN A 251 -7.15 -1.24 7.33
CA ASN A 251 -7.74 -0.06 7.95
C ASN A 251 -6.93 1.19 7.60
N TYR A 252 -7.61 2.32 7.42
CA TYR A 252 -6.96 3.62 7.29
C TYR A 252 -7.65 4.66 8.17
N GLU A 253 -6.92 5.71 8.52
CA GLU A 253 -7.40 6.86 9.26
C GLU A 253 -6.82 8.15 8.68
N TYR A 254 -7.63 9.20 8.60
CA TYR A 254 -7.20 10.53 8.18
C TYR A 254 -7.83 11.60 9.09
N SER A 255 -7.00 12.48 9.64
CA SER A 255 -7.45 13.59 10.48
C SER A 255 -7.77 14.84 9.64
N PHE A 256 -8.97 15.39 9.83
CA PHE A 256 -9.46 16.57 9.12
C PHE A 256 -9.98 17.63 10.11
N ILE A 257 -9.82 18.91 9.79
CA ILE A 257 -10.36 20.02 10.60
C ILE A 257 -11.27 20.88 9.70
N PRO A 258 -12.62 20.74 9.80
CA PRO A 258 -13.54 21.52 9.00
C PRO A 258 -13.55 23.00 9.42
N GLN A 259 -13.66 23.89 8.43
CA GLN A 259 -13.62 25.35 8.62
C GLN A 259 -15.00 26.01 8.46
N MET A 260 -15.96 25.32 7.84
CA MET A 260 -17.28 25.83 7.50
C MET A 260 -18.37 25.07 8.26
N GLU A 261 -19.46 25.75 8.57
CA GLU A 261 -20.67 25.13 9.13
C GLU A 261 -21.50 24.52 7.99
N GLY A 262 -22.17 23.40 8.26
CA GLY A 262 -22.96 22.67 7.28
C GLY A 262 -22.45 21.24 7.05
N THR A 263 -22.95 20.61 5.99
CA THR A 263 -22.64 19.21 5.68
C THR A 263 -21.52 19.13 4.65
N TYR A 264 -20.42 18.49 5.03
CA TYR A 264 -19.37 18.08 4.11
C TYR A 264 -19.71 16.70 3.53
N THR A 265 -19.45 16.52 2.23
CA THR A 265 -19.38 15.18 1.63
C THR A 265 -17.92 14.73 1.64
N ILE A 266 -17.63 13.63 2.32
CA ILE A 266 -16.31 13.00 2.33
C ILE A 266 -16.27 11.94 1.23
N ILE A 267 -15.22 11.95 0.41
CA ILE A 267 -15.00 10.99 -0.67
C ILE A 267 -13.67 10.28 -0.39
N ALA A 268 -13.74 8.96 -0.18
CA ALA A 268 -12.55 8.13 -0.04
C ALA A 268 -12.37 7.29 -1.31
N THR A 269 -11.17 7.35 -1.89
CA THR A 269 -10.86 6.70 -3.16
C THR A 269 -9.57 5.93 -3.07
N PHE A 270 -9.63 4.62 -3.28
CA PHE A 270 -8.48 3.83 -3.71
C PHE A 270 -8.46 3.81 -5.24
N ILE A 271 -7.42 4.40 -5.85
CA ILE A 271 -7.36 4.55 -7.32
C ILE A 271 -7.08 3.24 -8.08
N GLY A 272 -6.73 2.17 -7.36
CA GLY A 272 -6.22 0.92 -7.92
C GLY A 272 -4.70 0.84 -7.92
N SER A 273 -4.19 -0.34 -8.22
CA SER A 273 -2.75 -0.63 -8.35
C SER A 273 -2.52 -1.54 -9.57
N LYS A 274 -1.31 -2.12 -9.70
CA LYS A 274 -1.08 -3.16 -10.70
C LYS A 274 -1.93 -4.40 -10.40
N ALA A 275 -2.05 -4.76 -9.12
CA ALA A 275 -2.77 -5.95 -8.67
C ALA A 275 -4.27 -5.74 -8.39
N TYR A 276 -4.72 -4.50 -8.12
CA TYR A 276 -6.12 -4.25 -7.75
C TYR A 276 -6.82 -3.20 -8.62
N TRP A 277 -8.10 -3.42 -8.91
CA TRP A 277 -8.99 -2.38 -9.40
C TRP A 277 -9.33 -1.40 -8.29
N GLY A 278 -9.51 -0.12 -8.66
CA GLY A 278 -9.87 0.92 -7.72
C GLY A 278 -11.30 0.80 -7.22
N SER A 279 -11.57 1.48 -6.11
CA SER A 279 -12.90 1.58 -5.49
C SER A 279 -13.05 2.95 -4.84
N GLN A 280 -14.30 3.41 -4.74
CA GLN A 280 -14.64 4.70 -4.17
C GLN A 280 -15.89 4.57 -3.30
N THR A 281 -15.94 5.34 -2.22
CA THR A 281 -17.11 5.49 -1.36
C THR A 281 -17.26 6.91 -0.87
N THR A 282 -18.46 7.25 -0.41
CA THR A 282 -18.78 8.56 0.15
C THR A 282 -19.45 8.44 1.50
N THR A 283 -19.17 9.38 2.39
CA THR A 283 -19.90 9.55 3.65
C THR A 283 -20.12 11.03 3.94
N TYR A 284 -20.84 11.36 5.01
CA TYR A 284 -21.22 12.73 5.33
C TYR A 284 -20.75 13.13 6.72
N LEU A 285 -20.27 14.36 6.84
CA LEU A 285 -19.87 14.97 8.09
C LEU A 285 -20.68 16.25 8.30
N THR A 286 -21.45 16.32 9.38
CA THR A 286 -22.21 17.53 9.72
C THR A 286 -21.45 18.36 10.74
N VAL A 287 -21.22 19.63 10.41
CA VAL A 287 -20.42 20.57 11.20
C VAL A 287 -21.32 21.70 11.69
N GLY A 288 -21.37 21.86 13.01
CA GLY A 288 -22.09 22.92 13.69
C GLY A 288 -21.22 24.13 14.00
N PRO A 289 -21.79 25.13 14.68
CA PRO A 289 -21.06 26.32 15.08
C PRO A 289 -19.87 25.96 15.98
N ALA A 290 -18.86 26.82 15.97
CA ALA A 290 -17.69 26.66 16.84
C ALA A 290 -18.15 26.60 18.30
N THR A 291 -17.48 25.78 19.11
CA THR A 291 -17.74 25.73 20.55
C THR A 291 -17.56 27.13 21.13
N PRO A 292 -18.52 27.65 21.92
CA PRO A 292 -18.35 28.95 22.54
C PRO A 292 -17.07 28.93 23.35
N THR A 293 -16.18 29.89 23.08
CA THR A 293 -15.02 30.15 23.91
C THR A 293 -15.52 30.36 25.34
N VAL A 294 -15.04 29.56 26.29
CA VAL A 294 -15.31 29.78 27.71
C VAL A 294 -14.74 31.17 28.06
N SER A 295 -15.60 32.19 28.14
CA SER A 295 -15.20 33.44 28.76
C SER A 295 -15.10 33.15 30.25
N ILE A 296 -13.89 32.98 30.75
CA ILE A 296 -13.67 32.84 32.18
C ILE A 296 -14.01 34.22 32.76
N PRO A 297 -15.07 34.36 33.59
CA PRO A 297 -15.34 35.64 34.22
C PRO A 297 -14.09 36.04 35.02
N PRO A 298 -13.71 37.32 35.02
CA PRO A 298 -12.56 37.76 35.81
C PRO A 298 -12.76 37.28 37.24
N TYR A 299 -11.74 36.63 37.79
CA TYR A 299 -11.73 36.25 39.21
C TYR A 299 -12.02 37.50 40.05
N PRO A 300 -12.92 37.45 41.06
CA PRO A 300 -13.23 38.62 41.87
C PRO A 300 -11.96 39.18 42.50
N GLY A 301 -11.51 40.35 42.04
CA GLY A 301 -10.29 41.01 42.52
C GLY A 301 -9.07 40.97 41.56
N TYR A 302 -9.15 40.30 40.41
CA TYR A 302 -8.07 40.36 39.41
C TYR A 302 -8.18 41.62 38.54
N GLN A 303 -7.12 42.44 38.53
CA GLN A 303 -7.02 43.72 37.77
C GLN A 303 -6.14 43.60 36.51
N GLY A 304 -5.70 42.38 36.13
CA GLY A 304 -4.84 42.16 34.97
C GLY A 304 -5.61 41.98 33.65
N PRO A 305 -4.92 42.01 32.49
CA PRO A 305 -5.54 41.78 31.20
C PRO A 305 -6.12 40.37 31.11
N SER A 306 -7.24 40.24 30.41
CA SER A 306 -7.86 38.96 30.06
C SER A 306 -6.94 38.13 29.17
N ALA A 307 -7.12 36.81 29.16
CA ALA A 307 -6.38 35.90 28.27
C ALA A 307 -6.51 36.29 26.79
N GLN A 308 -7.65 36.86 26.39
CA GLN A 308 -7.88 37.36 25.03
C GLN A 308 -7.08 38.63 24.73
N GLU A 309 -6.98 39.56 25.68
CA GLU A 309 -6.16 40.77 25.53
C GLU A 309 -4.68 40.43 25.45
N VAL A 310 -4.22 39.47 26.26
CA VAL A 310 -2.85 38.93 26.17
C VAL A 310 -2.63 38.28 24.81
N ALA A 311 -3.54 37.42 24.35
CA ALA A 311 -3.42 36.76 23.06
C ALA A 311 -3.35 37.75 21.88
N ASN A 312 -4.22 38.76 21.87
CA ASN A 312 -4.24 39.80 20.83
C ASN A 312 -2.94 40.63 20.83
N ARG A 313 -2.40 40.96 22.01
CA ARG A 313 -1.12 41.70 22.15
C ARG A 313 0.07 40.88 21.69
N VAL A 314 0.07 39.58 21.96
CA VAL A 314 1.15 38.67 21.53
C VAL A 314 1.15 38.56 20.01
N ILE A 315 0.00 38.30 19.40
CA ILE A 315 -0.12 38.16 17.93
C ILE A 315 0.30 39.43 17.20
N ALA A 316 -0.03 40.62 17.72
CA ALA A 316 0.36 41.89 17.11
C ALA A 316 1.88 42.14 17.07
N ASN A 317 2.66 41.43 17.89
CA ASN A 317 4.10 41.63 18.04
C ASN A 317 4.94 40.40 17.66
N LEU A 318 4.31 39.31 17.22
CA LEU A 318 5.04 38.11 16.80
C LEU A 318 5.56 38.27 15.36
N PRO A 319 6.81 37.86 15.08
CA PRO A 319 7.33 37.84 13.72
C PRO A 319 6.57 36.81 12.87
N ALA A 320 6.54 37.04 11.55
CA ALA A 320 5.82 36.22 10.59
C ALA A 320 6.37 34.78 10.46
N ASP A 321 7.38 34.38 11.22
CA ASP A 321 7.99 33.04 11.25
C ASP A 321 8.25 32.56 12.69
N ALA A 322 7.54 33.11 13.67
CA ALA A 322 7.68 32.77 15.08
C ALA A 322 7.64 31.25 15.35
N THR A 323 8.64 30.74 16.08
CA THR A 323 8.70 29.36 16.56
C THR A 323 7.77 29.15 17.77
N PRO A 324 7.38 27.90 18.10
CA PRO A 324 6.61 27.59 19.30
C PRO A 324 7.23 28.15 20.60
N GLU A 325 8.56 28.16 20.71
CA GLU A 325 9.28 28.73 21.85
C GLU A 325 9.15 30.25 21.91
N GLN A 326 9.22 30.93 20.76
CA GLN A 326 9.05 32.38 20.68
C GLN A 326 7.61 32.80 21.01
N ILE A 327 6.63 31.99 20.59
CA ILE A 327 5.22 32.17 20.95
C ILE A 327 5.03 32.01 22.46
N SER A 328 5.60 30.95 23.04
CA SER A 328 5.53 30.69 24.48
C SER A 328 6.15 31.84 25.29
N GLN A 329 7.35 32.29 24.91
CA GLN A 329 8.04 33.38 25.62
C GLN A 329 7.31 34.72 25.48
N ALA A 330 6.72 35.01 24.32
CA ALA A 330 5.94 36.23 24.12
C ALA A 330 4.67 36.25 24.99
N VAL A 331 4.03 35.10 25.21
CA VAL A 331 2.91 34.97 26.15
C VAL A 331 3.38 35.19 27.59
N ILE A 332 4.50 34.60 28.01
CA ILE A 332 5.07 34.77 29.35
C ILE A 332 5.38 36.25 29.64
N ASN A 333 5.96 36.96 28.68
CA ASN A 333 6.33 38.38 28.84
C ASN A 333 5.13 39.34 28.99
N GLN A 334 3.91 38.89 28.66
CA GLN A 334 2.67 39.65 28.79
C GLN A 334 1.87 39.28 30.06
N MET A 335 2.37 38.32 30.85
CA MET A 335 1.79 37.99 32.14
C MET A 335 2.16 39.08 33.17
N PRO A 336 1.24 39.47 34.07
CA PRO A 336 1.58 40.41 35.13
C PRO A 336 2.63 39.80 36.07
N GLU A 337 3.58 40.63 36.50
CA GLU A 337 4.54 40.27 37.55
C GLU A 337 3.76 40.21 38.87
N TYR A 338 3.62 39.01 39.43
CA TYR A 338 2.93 38.84 40.71
C TYR A 338 3.84 39.38 41.83
N PRO A 339 3.33 40.25 42.72
CA PRO A 339 4.13 40.66 43.87
C PRO A 339 4.50 39.43 44.69
N GLU A 340 5.78 39.30 45.06
CA GLU A 340 6.17 38.28 46.04
C GLU A 340 5.33 38.49 47.32
N PRO A 341 4.66 37.45 47.82
CA PRO A 341 3.73 37.62 48.93
C PRO A 341 4.51 37.97 50.20
N THR A 342 4.41 39.22 50.65
CA THR A 342 4.99 39.67 51.93
C THR A 342 4.22 39.15 53.15
N GLU A 343 3.04 38.59 52.94
CA GLU A 343 2.34 37.68 53.86
C GLU A 343 1.70 36.61 53.00
N ILE A 344 1.78 35.34 53.41
CA ILE A 344 1.25 34.19 52.66
C ILE A 344 -0.27 34.12 52.91
N PRO A 345 -1.18 34.44 51.98
CA PRO A 345 -2.45 33.75 51.99
C PRO A 345 -2.20 32.34 51.44
N GLU A 346 -2.79 31.32 52.05
CA GLU A 346 -2.79 29.97 51.50
C GLU A 346 -3.40 30.02 50.09
N TYR A 347 -2.56 30.10 49.05
CA TYR A 347 -2.96 29.73 47.72
C TYR A 347 -3.22 28.23 47.76
N THR A 348 -4.48 27.84 47.59
CA THR A 348 -4.81 26.42 47.50
C THR A 348 -4.23 25.87 46.20
N THR A 349 -3.86 24.59 46.17
CA THR A 349 -3.35 23.91 44.96
C THR A 349 -4.25 24.11 43.73
N ILE A 350 -5.53 24.44 43.94
CA ILE A 350 -6.51 24.78 42.93
C ILE A 350 -6.18 26.11 42.21
N ASP A 351 -5.71 27.14 42.93
CA ASP A 351 -5.41 28.46 42.36
C ASP A 351 -4.21 28.39 41.40
N LEU A 352 -3.18 27.62 41.75
CA LEU A 352 -2.02 27.34 40.90
C LEU A 352 -2.38 26.52 39.65
N VAL A 353 -3.26 25.53 39.79
CA VAL A 353 -3.74 24.70 38.67
C VAL A 353 -4.58 25.51 37.69
N ILE A 354 -5.43 26.43 38.19
CA ILE A 354 -6.24 27.32 37.34
C ILE A 354 -5.34 28.30 36.57
N ILE A 355 -4.29 28.84 37.19
CA ILE A 355 -3.32 29.72 36.52
C ILE A 355 -2.57 28.98 35.40
N VAL A 356 -2.08 27.77 35.67
CA VAL A 356 -1.39 26.95 34.65
C VAL A 356 -2.34 26.59 33.49
N ALA A 357 -3.61 26.26 33.79
CA ALA A 357 -4.61 25.99 32.78
C ALA A 357 -4.92 27.24 31.93
N LEU A 358 -5.02 28.42 32.55
CA LEU A 358 -5.21 29.70 31.85
C LEU A 358 -4.06 30.02 30.89
N VAL A 359 -2.82 29.79 31.31
CA VAL A 359 -1.63 29.99 30.48
C VAL A 359 -1.61 29.01 29.32
N ALA A 360 -1.90 27.73 29.56
CA ALA A 360 -1.96 26.71 28.51
C ALA A 360 -3.05 27.05 27.45
N VAL A 361 -4.22 27.50 27.89
CA VAL A 361 -5.31 27.94 27.00
C VAL A 361 -4.91 29.18 26.21
N ALA A 362 -4.27 30.17 26.84
CA ALA A 362 -3.77 31.36 26.14
C ALA A 362 -2.75 31.02 25.05
N ILE A 363 -1.81 30.10 25.33
CA ILE A 363 -0.82 29.63 24.35
C ILE A 363 -1.51 28.92 23.17
N LEU A 364 -2.49 28.05 23.44
CA LEU A 364 -3.24 27.35 22.40
C LEU A 364 -4.04 28.30 21.51
N VAL A 365 -4.70 29.29 22.11
CA VAL A 365 -5.46 30.31 21.37
C VAL A 365 -4.54 31.16 20.49
N VAL A 366 -3.40 31.60 21.01
CA VAL A 366 -2.39 32.36 20.24
C VAL A 366 -1.84 31.53 19.09
N PHE A 367 -1.47 30.27 19.34
CA PHE A 367 -0.95 29.39 18.29
C PHE A 367 -1.97 29.14 17.17
N THR A 368 -3.24 28.97 17.54
CA THR A 368 -4.34 28.75 16.60
C THR A 368 -4.59 29.99 15.74
N LEU A 369 -4.72 31.17 16.36
CA LEU A 369 -4.92 32.43 15.65
C LEU A 369 -3.72 32.81 14.75
N TYR A 370 -2.49 32.55 15.21
CA TYR A 370 -1.28 32.76 14.42
C TYR A 370 -1.25 31.89 13.16
N LYS A 371 -1.61 30.59 13.26
CA LYS A 371 -1.73 29.72 12.08
C LYS A 371 -2.80 30.20 11.10
N VAL A 372 -3.95 30.66 11.59
CA VAL A 372 -5.04 31.17 10.75
C VAL A 372 -4.62 32.43 9.98
N SER A 373 -3.86 33.33 10.61
CA SER A 373 -3.35 34.57 9.98
C SER A 373 -2.36 34.36 8.82
N LYS A 374 -1.83 33.15 8.65
CA LYS A 374 -0.92 32.80 7.54
C LYS A 374 -1.62 32.14 6.34
N ILE A 375 -2.88 31.74 6.52
CA ILE A 375 -3.68 31.03 5.51
C ILE A 375 -4.69 31.98 4.84
N THR A 376 -4.85 33.19 5.40
CA THR A 376 -5.53 34.35 4.78
C THR A 376 -4.50 35.29 4.21
#